data_AF-A0A1V5GB36-F1
#
_entry.id   AF-A0A1V5GB36-F1
#
_cell.length_a   1.000
_cell.length_b   1.000
_cell.length_c   1.000
_cell.angle_alpha   90.00
_cell.angle_beta   90.00
_cell.angle_gamma   90.00
#
_symmetry.space_group_name_H-M   'P 1'
#
loop_
_entity.id
_entity.type
_entity.pdbx_description
1 polymer ?
#
loop_
_entity_poly.entity_id
_entity_poly.type
_entity_poly.pdbx_seq_one_letter_code
_entity_poly.pdbx_strand_id
1 'polypeptide(L)' 'MRTASKIGLTIVAFLIGGIIIAALNDAQGTKHGGGPIGVIFAMGMIAAITAIWKWKPDNEKKDNKPNDNQQLDKR' A
#
# COMPACT_ATOMS: atom_id res chain seq x y z
N MET A 1 -1.99 -8.03 -7.53
CA MET A 1 -2.44 -7.89 -6.13
C MET A 1 -3.94 -7.65 -6.13
N ARG A 2 -4.72 -8.38 -5.33
CA ARG A 2 -6.17 -8.14 -5.23
C ARG A 2 -6.40 -6.75 -4.64
N THR A 3 -7.44 -6.03 -5.08
CA THR A 3 -7.77 -4.68 -4.63
C THR A 3 -7.87 -4.58 -3.10
N ALA A 4 -8.40 -5.62 -2.46
CA ALA A 4 -8.45 -5.74 -0.99
C ALA A 4 -7.07 -5.65 -0.31
N SER A 5 -6.02 -6.24 -0.90
CA SER A 5 -4.66 -6.18 -0.35
C SER A 5 -4.05 -4.79 -0.46
N LYS A 6 -4.32 -4.06 -1.55
CA LYS A 6 -3.87 -2.66 -1.74
C LYS A 6 -4.53 -1.72 -0.73
N ILE A 7 -5.83 -1.92 -0.50
CA ILE A 7 -6.59 -1.18 0.51
C ILE A 7 -6.02 -1.46 1.90
N GLY A 8 -5.79 -2.73 2.26
CA GLY A 8 -5.17 -3.11 3.53
C GLY A 8 -3.80 -2.48 3.74
N LEU A 9 -2.92 -2.53 2.74
CA LEU A 9 -1.60 -1.89 2.78
C LEU A 9 -1.68 -0.38 2.93
N THR A 10 -2.66 0.26 2.29
CA THR A 10 -2.88 1.71 2.41
C THR A 10 -3.27 2.08 3.84
N ILE A 11 -4.18 1.33 4.47
CA ILE A 11 -4.60 1.55 5.87
C ILE A 11 -3.40 1.39 6.82
N VAL A 12 -2.58 0.35 6.62
CA VAL A 12 -1.36 0.14 7.43
C VAL A 12 -0.38 1.30 7.27
N ALA A 13 -0.17 1.80 6.05
CA ALA A 13 0.70 2.95 5.80
C ALA A 13 0.18 4.22 6.50
N PHE A 14 -1.14 4.44 6.53
CA PHE A 14 -1.75 5.55 7.26
C PHE A 14 -1.57 5.42 8.78
N LEU A 15 -1.70 4.22 9.35
CA LEU A 15 -1.48 4.00 10.78
C LEU A 15 -0.04 4.31 11.18
N ILE A 16 0.93 3.84 10.40
CA ILE A 16 2.35 4.12 10.63
C ILE A 16 2.63 5.62 10.49
N GLY A 17 2.11 6.25 9.42
CA GLY A 17 2.23 7.70 9.23
C GLY A 17 1.65 8.51 10.38
N GLY A 18 0.48 8.10 10.89
CA GLY A 18 -0.17 8.73 12.04
C GLY A 18 0.64 8.62 13.33
N ILE A 19 1.23 7.46 13.61
CA ILE A 19 2.09 7.25 14.79
C ILE A 19 3.33 8.15 14.71
N ILE A 20 3.96 8.25 13.54
CA ILE A 20 5.17 9.07 13.39
C ILE A 20 4.84 10.56 13.56
N ILE A 21 3.72 11.03 13.00
CA ILE A 21 3.25 12.41 13.19
C ILE A 21 2.94 12.68 14.66
N ALA A 22 2.27 11.75 15.36
CA ALA A 22 1.96 11.89 16.78
C ALA A 22 3.25 11.97 17.62
N ALA A 23 4.22 11.09 17.38
CA ALA A 23 5.50 11.10 18.07
C ALA A 23 6.32 12.37 17.79
N LEU A 24 6.29 12.87 16.54
CA LEU A 24 6.94 14.13 16.17
C LEU A 24 6.26 15.35 16.80
N ASN A 25 4.94 15.31 16.96
CA ASN A 25 4.20 16.38 17.64
C ASN A 25 4.50 16.39 19.14
N ASP A 26 4.63 15.22 19.77
CA ASP A 26 4.97 15.09 21.19
C ASP A 26 6.40 15.59 21.45
N ALA A 27 7.35 15.26 20.57
CA ALA A 27 8.74 15.69 20.67
C ALA A 27 8.95 17.19 20.40
N GLN A 28 8.07 17.86 19.65
CA GLN A 28 8.27 19.24 19.21
C GLN A 28 7.66 20.33 20.11
N GLY A 29 6.85 19.97 21.13
CA GLY A 29 6.37 20.87 22.19
C GLY A 29 5.77 22.22 21.73
N THR A 30 4.43 22.34 21.74
CA THR A 30 3.62 23.58 21.54
C THR A 30 3.89 24.44 20.29
N LYS A 31 4.94 24.21 19.49
CA LYS A 31 5.09 24.78 18.14
C LYS A 31 4.17 24.03 17.16
N HIS A 32 2.87 24.15 17.42
CA HIS A 32 1.81 23.81 16.51
C HIS A 32 1.90 24.71 15.28
N GLY A 33 2.36 24.15 14.17
CA GLY A 33 2.32 24.86 12.91
C GLY A 33 2.87 23.97 11.83
N GLY A 34 2.06 23.70 10.81
CA GLY A 34 2.40 22.96 9.60
C GLY A 34 3.57 23.61 8.86
N GLY A 35 4.77 23.45 9.40
CA GLY A 35 6.02 23.85 8.79
C GLY A 35 6.45 22.83 7.73
N PRO A 36 7.67 23.00 7.18
CA PRO A 36 8.20 22.15 6.10
C PRO A 36 8.07 20.64 6.38
N ILE A 37 8.12 20.24 7.65
CA ILE A 37 7.96 18.84 8.10
C ILE A 37 6.58 18.28 7.71
N GLY A 38 5.50 19.04 7.87
CA GLY A 38 4.16 18.60 7.47
C GLY A 38 4.03 18.39 5.96
N VAL A 39 4.67 19.25 5.17
CA VAL A 39 4.72 19.14 3.70
C VAL A 39 5.51 17.91 3.28
N ILE A 40 6.67 17.65 3.90
CA ILE A 40 7.47 16.45 3.66
C ILE A 40 6.66 15.18 3.99
N PHE A 41 5.91 15.19 5.09
CA PHE A 41 5.04 14.08 5.47
C PHE A 41 3.90 13.86 4.48
N ALA A 42 3.23 14.92 4.04
CA ALA A 42 2.17 14.82 3.04
C ALA A 42 2.70 14.27 1.71
N MET A 43 3.86 14.76 1.25
CA MET A 43 4.53 14.28 0.04
C MET A 43 4.95 12.81 0.16
N GLY A 44 5.47 12.42 1.32
CA GLY A 44 5.84 11.04 1.64
C GLY A 44 4.65 10.08 1.69
N MET A 45 3.53 10.51 2.28
CA MET A 45 2.26 9.76 2.28
C MET A 45 1.75 9.53 0.86
N ILE A 46 1.74 10.58 0.02
CA ILE A 46 1.31 10.46 -1.38
C ILE A 46 2.22 9.50 -2.16
N ALA A 47 3.54 9.58 -1.95
CA ALA A 47 4.50 8.66 -2.56
C ALA A 47 4.30 7.21 -2.11
N ALA A 48 4.01 6.98 -0.82
CA ALA A 48 3.74 5.65 -0.28
C ALA A 48 2.45 5.06 -0.86
N ILE A 49 1.36 5.84 -0.93
CA ILE A 49 0.08 5.41 -1.52
C ILE A 49 0.27 5.10 -3.01
N THR A 50 0.91 6.01 -3.75
CA THR A 50 1.18 5.77 -5.17
C THR A 50 2.09 4.58 -5.41
N ALA A 51 3.07 4.31 -4.55
CA ALA A 51 3.89 3.09 -4.62
C ALA A 51 3.04 1.83 -4.41
N ILE A 52 2.16 1.79 -3.41
CA ILE A 52 1.25 0.65 -3.16
C ILE A 52 0.31 0.40 -4.35
N TRP A 53 -0.19 1.47 -4.96
CA TRP A 53 -1.12 1.39 -6.08
C TRP A 53 -0.42 1.06 -7.41
N LYS A 54 0.76 1.64 -7.65
CA LYS A 54 1.63 1.33 -8.80
C LYS A 54 2.26 -0.04 -8.68
N TRP A 55 2.35 -0.61 -7.47
CA TRP A 55 2.90 -1.93 -7.28
C TRP A 55 2.07 -2.97 -8.04
N LYS A 56 2.71 -3.50 -9.08
CA LYS A 56 2.34 -4.75 -9.73
C LYS A 56 3.26 -5.81 -9.11
N PRO A 57 2.73 -6.82 -8.43
CA PRO A 57 3.54 -7.99 -8.15
C PRO A 57 3.93 -8.59 -9.50
N ASP A 58 5.23 -8.71 -9.75
CA ASP A 58 5.78 -9.61 -10.77
C ASP A 58 5.40 -11.04 -10.37
N ASN A 59 4.18 -11.40 -10.72
CA ASN A 59 3.68 -12.76 -10.71
C ASN A 59 2.61 -12.83 -11.79
N GLU A 60 3.05 -12.67 -13.04
CA GLU A 60 2.69 -13.66 -14.06
C GLU A 60 3.36 -15.00 -13.71
N LYS A 61 3.11 -15.54 -12.52
CA LYS A 61 2.97 -16.99 -12.45
C LYS A 61 1.61 -17.23 -13.06
N LYS A 62 1.62 -17.46 -14.37
CA LYS A 62 0.59 -18.24 -15.04
C LYS A 62 0.38 -19.47 -14.16
N ASP A 63 -0.60 -19.41 -13.26
CA ASP A 63 -1.24 -20.62 -12.80
C ASP A 63 -1.83 -21.23 -14.06
N ASN A 64 -1.02 -22.05 -14.72
CA ASN A 64 -1.46 -23.11 -15.61
C ASN A 64 -2.39 -23.99 -14.77
N LYS A 65 -3.63 -23.53 -14.58
CA LYS A 65 -4.77 -24.43 -14.51
C LYS A 65 -5.30 -24.53 -15.93
N PRO A 66 -4.81 -25.43 -16.78
CA PRO A 66 -5.70 -25.98 -17.76
C PRO A 66 -6.75 -26.72 -16.93
N ASN A 67 -7.98 -26.22 -17.00
CA ASN A 67 -9.16 -26.97 -16.64
C ASN A 67 -9.30 -28.13 -17.65
N ASP A 68 -8.42 -29.14 -17.54
CA ASP A 68 -8.34 -30.28 -18.45
C ASP A 68 -9.41 -31.34 -18.16
N ASN A 69 -10.65 -30.88 -17.89
CA ASN A 69 -11.84 -31.72 -18.01
C ASN A 69 -12.35 -31.77 -19.46
N GLN A 70 -11.60 -31.27 -20.44
CA GLN A 70 -12.01 -31.22 -21.85
C GLN A 70 -11.41 -32.34 -22.74
N GLN A 71 -10.79 -33.38 -22.18
CA GLN A 71 -10.35 -34.55 -22.96
C GLN A 71 -10.71 -35.89 -22.32
N LEU A 72 -11.99 -36.06 -21.96
CA LEU A 72 -12.59 -37.38 -21.75
C LEU A 72 -13.72 -37.67 -22.75
N ASP A 73 -13.66 -37.08 -23.95
CA ASP A 73 -14.31 -37.65 -25.13
C ASP A 73 -13.25 -38.37 -25.97
N LYS A 74 -12.81 -39.52 -25.46
CA LYS A 74 -12.17 -40.56 -26.26
C LYS A 74 -13.13 -41.74 -26.24
N ARG A 75 -13.80 -41.90 -27.39
CA ARG A 75 -14.39 -43.12 -27.99
C ARG A 75 -14.45 -44.37 -27.14
#